data_AF-A0A0C9XX36-F1
#
_entry.id   AF-A0A0C9XX36-F1
#
_cell.length_a   1.000
_cell.length_b   1.000
_cell.length_c   1.000
_cell.angle_alpha   90.00
_cell.angle_beta   90.00
_cell.angle_gamma   90.00
#
_symmetry.space_group_name_H-M   'P 1'
#
loop_
_entity.id
_entity.type
_entity.pdbx_description
1 polymer ?
#
loop_
_entity_poly.entity_id
_entity_poly.type
_entity_poly.pdbx_seq_one_letter_code
_entity_poly.pdbx_strand_id
1 'polypeptide(L)'
;IDPCQFDGTAFPQASMSSKRPTPESSPSIRFWDREDWEKYLESPEGQTSKRGTLGYLEDENGNPPSSKTGKAIRRVLRGGWAELVKQQLAPMSWGRLPASGRKFIHDLMENAYPMFRFATNGWKLDYLASTTYPAWRKVHLDENGRWKVRKVKGLKTEDDDDDDDDDDDNDSAGEVSMKRKAMQHTFKTEGPDKKFKGMLLIHSYQMS
;
A
#
# COMPACT_ATOMS: atom_id res chain seq x y z
N ILE A 1 47.34 -19.81 -12.11
CA ILE A 1 45.92 -20.03 -11.78
C ILE A 1 45.56 -18.94 -10.79
N ASP A 2 44.81 -17.96 -11.27
CA ASP A 2 44.35 -16.79 -10.51
C ASP A 2 42.80 -16.82 -10.58
N PRO A 3 42.08 -16.99 -9.46
CA PRO A 3 40.65 -17.26 -9.49
C PRO A 3 39.85 -16.04 -9.03
N CYS A 4 39.65 -15.05 -9.90
CA CYS A 4 38.70 -13.96 -9.67
C CYS A 4 38.18 -13.40 -11.01
N GLN A 5 37.33 -14.17 -11.70
CA GLN A 5 36.39 -13.62 -12.68
C GLN A 5 34.98 -13.77 -12.11
N PHE A 6 34.48 -12.69 -11.53
CA PHE A 6 33.07 -12.52 -11.25
C PHE A 6 32.43 -12.01 -12.54
N ASP A 7 31.80 -12.90 -13.30
CA ASP A 7 30.98 -12.53 -14.45
C ASP A 7 29.69 -11.88 -13.93
N GLY A 8 29.77 -10.57 -13.71
CA GLY A 8 28.61 -9.72 -13.46
C GLY A 8 27.72 -9.75 -14.69
N THR A 9 26.62 -10.50 -14.63
CA THR A 9 25.53 -10.41 -15.59
C THR A 9 24.96 -9.00 -15.50
N ALA A 10 25.44 -8.11 -16.36
CA ALA A 10 25.03 -6.74 -16.42
C ALA A 10 23.56 -6.68 -16.86
N PHE A 11 22.71 -6.09 -16.03
CA PHE A 11 21.37 -5.68 -16.43
C PHE A 11 21.48 -4.76 -17.67
N PRO A 12 20.65 -4.96 -18.72
CA PRO A 12 20.68 -4.09 -19.89
C PRO A 12 20.33 -2.65 -19.49
N GLN A 13 21.34 -1.79 -19.50
CA GLN A 13 21.19 -0.36 -19.22
C GLN A 13 20.83 0.36 -20.52
N ALA A 14 19.54 0.41 -20.84
CA ALA A 14 19.02 1.40 -21.79
C ALA A 14 18.86 2.75 -21.07
N SER A 15 19.94 3.54 -21.01
CA SER A 15 19.90 4.89 -20.44
C SER A 15 19.38 5.91 -21.47
N MET A 16 18.07 6.00 -21.65
CA MET A 16 17.48 7.24 -22.13
C MET A 16 17.47 8.21 -20.95
N SER A 17 18.52 9.03 -20.83
CA SER A 17 18.60 10.10 -19.83
C SER A 17 17.61 11.23 -20.15
N SER A 18 16.32 10.95 -20.08
CA SER A 18 15.31 11.99 -19.96
C SER A 18 15.48 12.64 -18.59
N LYS A 19 15.77 13.94 -18.55
CA LYS A 19 15.85 14.72 -17.31
C LYS A 19 14.61 14.43 -16.44
N ARG A 20 14.81 14.29 -15.12
CA ARG A 20 13.68 14.08 -14.21
C ARG A 20 12.76 15.31 -14.26
N PRO A 21 11.44 15.14 -14.39
CA PRO A 21 10.49 16.25 -14.34
C PRO A 21 10.65 17.05 -13.03
N THR A 22 10.45 18.37 -13.12
CA THR A 22 10.43 19.28 -11.97
C THR A 22 9.04 19.90 -11.82
N PRO A 23 8.73 20.50 -10.64
CA PRO A 23 7.47 21.25 -10.47
C PRO A 23 7.27 22.34 -11.52
N GLU A 24 8.34 23.03 -11.92
CA GLU A 24 8.31 24.06 -12.94
C GLU A 24 8.00 23.50 -14.34
N SER A 25 8.51 22.31 -14.67
CA SER A 25 8.26 21.70 -15.99
C SER A 25 6.91 21.00 -16.08
N SER A 26 6.26 20.72 -14.95
CA SER A 26 5.03 19.93 -14.88
C SER A 26 4.05 20.54 -13.85
N PRO A 27 3.52 21.74 -14.13
CA PRO A 27 2.72 22.51 -13.18
C PRO A 27 1.36 21.87 -12.84
N SER A 28 0.90 20.90 -13.65
CA SER A 28 -0.33 20.14 -13.41
C SER A 28 -0.20 19.16 -12.24
N ILE A 29 1.03 18.78 -11.87
CA ILE A 29 1.30 17.83 -10.78
C ILE A 29 1.20 18.58 -9.45
N ARG A 30 0.36 18.08 -8.55
CA ARG A 30 0.06 18.69 -7.24
C ARG A 30 0.90 18.12 -6.12
N PHE A 31 1.24 16.84 -6.19
CA PHE A 31 1.87 16.13 -5.07
C PHE A 31 3.30 15.75 -5.41
N TRP A 32 4.22 16.72 -5.34
CA TRP A 32 5.63 16.45 -5.60
C TRP A 32 6.31 15.83 -4.40
N ASP A 33 5.91 16.22 -3.20
CA ASP A 33 6.38 15.71 -1.93
C ASP A 33 5.26 14.98 -1.18
N ARG A 34 5.64 14.17 -0.19
CA ARG A 34 4.67 13.40 0.61
C ARG A 34 3.77 14.33 1.44
N GLU A 35 4.35 15.42 1.92
CA GLU A 35 3.69 16.43 2.71
C GLU A 35 2.57 17.14 1.93
N ASP A 36 2.69 17.26 0.60
CA ASP A 36 1.63 17.83 -0.25
C ASP A 36 0.37 16.95 -0.23
N TRP A 37 0.58 15.63 -0.29
CA TRP A 37 -0.52 14.66 -0.22
C TRP A 37 -1.15 14.63 1.17
N GLU A 38 -0.35 14.68 2.24
CA GLU A 38 -0.86 14.70 3.61
C GLU A 38 -1.68 15.96 3.89
N LYS A 39 -1.18 17.15 3.49
CA LYS A 39 -1.94 18.41 3.57
C LYS A 39 -3.23 18.36 2.76
N TYR A 40 -3.18 17.75 1.57
CA TYR A 40 -4.37 17.56 0.75
C TYR A 40 -5.42 16.73 1.47
N LEU A 41 -5.05 15.60 2.07
CA LEU A 41 -5.96 14.73 2.82
C LEU A 41 -6.63 15.45 4.00
N GLU A 42 -5.94 16.40 4.63
CA GLU A 42 -6.48 17.21 5.73
C GLU A 42 -7.40 18.36 5.26
N SER A 43 -7.31 18.75 3.99
CA SER A 43 -8.11 19.84 3.42
C SER A 43 -9.57 19.44 3.18
N PRO A 44 -10.52 20.40 3.11
CA PRO A 44 -11.91 20.11 2.74
C PRO A 44 -12.04 19.44 1.35
N GLU A 45 -11.13 19.76 0.43
CA GLU A 45 -11.07 19.14 -0.90
C GLU A 45 -10.68 17.66 -0.80
N GLY A 46 -9.69 17.32 0.01
CA GLY A 46 -9.26 15.93 0.22
C GLY A 46 -10.32 15.10 0.94
N GLN A 47 -10.99 15.67 1.94
CA GLN A 47 -12.04 14.99 2.70
C GLN A 47 -13.25 14.58 1.84
N THR A 48 -13.53 15.31 0.77
CA THR A 48 -14.64 15.03 -0.16
C THR A 48 -14.16 14.38 -1.48
N SER A 49 -12.87 14.06 -1.55
CA SER A 49 -12.22 13.59 -2.76
C SER A 49 -12.66 12.18 -3.17
N LYS A 50 -12.79 11.98 -4.49
CA LYS A 50 -13.06 10.67 -5.11
C LYS A 50 -11.84 10.11 -5.85
N ARG A 51 -10.63 10.60 -5.55
CA ARG A 51 -9.40 10.22 -6.26
C ARG A 51 -8.91 8.80 -5.96
N GLY A 52 -9.50 8.13 -4.97
CA GLY A 52 -9.20 6.74 -4.62
C GLY A 52 -7.86 6.55 -3.89
N THR A 53 -7.52 5.30 -3.60
CA THR A 53 -6.34 4.93 -2.78
C THR A 53 -5.00 5.25 -3.43
N LEU A 54 -4.97 5.40 -4.76
CA LEU A 54 -3.81 5.83 -5.54
C LEU A 54 -3.91 7.29 -6.00
N GLY A 55 -4.76 8.10 -5.34
CA GLY A 55 -5.05 9.47 -5.75
C GLY A 55 -3.84 10.42 -5.76
N TYR A 56 -2.75 10.03 -5.09
CA TYR A 56 -1.48 10.75 -5.08
C TYR A 56 -0.60 10.48 -6.31
N LEU A 57 -0.84 9.38 -7.03
CA LEU A 57 -0.20 9.12 -8.32
C LEU A 57 -0.91 9.96 -9.36
N GLU A 58 -0.17 10.82 -10.05
CA GLU A 58 -0.72 11.75 -11.03
C GLU A 58 -0.07 11.49 -12.37
N ASP A 59 -0.88 11.47 -13.43
CA ASP A 59 -0.38 11.51 -14.80
C ASP A 59 0.10 12.93 -15.16
N GLU A 60 0.61 13.11 -16.38
CA GLU A 60 1.08 14.39 -16.91
C GLU A 60 0.04 15.53 -16.84
N ASN A 61 -1.24 15.18 -16.75
CA ASN A 61 -2.36 16.12 -16.67
C ASN A 61 -2.85 16.33 -15.22
N GLY A 62 -2.16 15.75 -14.23
CA GLY A 62 -2.56 15.84 -12.82
C GLY A 62 -3.71 14.89 -12.46
N ASN A 63 -4.09 13.94 -13.30
CA ASN A 63 -5.21 13.03 -13.03
C ASN A 63 -4.75 11.76 -12.32
N PRO A 64 -5.56 11.21 -11.39
CA PRO A 64 -5.25 9.94 -10.75
C PRO A 64 -5.39 8.77 -11.75
N PRO A 65 -4.70 7.64 -11.52
CA PRO A 65 -4.82 6.49 -12.39
C PRO A 65 -6.24 5.89 -12.31
N SER A 66 -6.73 5.38 -13.44
CA SER A 66 -7.96 4.59 -13.45
C SER A 66 -7.84 3.34 -12.57
N SER A 67 -8.98 2.76 -12.14
CA SER A 67 -8.96 1.50 -11.38
C SER A 67 -8.21 0.38 -12.11
N LYS A 68 -8.43 0.25 -13.43
CA LYS A 68 -7.73 -0.72 -14.28
C LYS A 68 -6.22 -0.48 -14.28
N THR A 69 -5.79 0.77 -14.41
CA THR A 69 -4.37 1.15 -14.34
C THR A 69 -3.80 0.85 -12.95
N GLY A 70 -4.53 1.15 -11.88
CA GLY A 70 -4.14 0.84 -10.51
C GLY A 70 -3.95 -0.66 -10.25
N LYS A 71 -4.85 -1.51 -10.77
CA LYS A 71 -4.69 -2.98 -10.74
C LYS A 71 -3.40 -3.39 -11.48
N ALA A 72 -3.14 -2.84 -12.66
CA ALA A 72 -1.93 -3.14 -13.44
C ALA A 72 -0.63 -2.69 -12.74
N ILE A 73 -0.60 -1.50 -12.14
CA ILE A 73 0.53 -0.99 -11.35
C ILE A 73 0.88 -1.96 -10.22
N ARG A 74 -0.12 -2.40 -9.44
CA ARG A 74 0.10 -3.33 -8.33
C ARG A 74 0.62 -4.68 -8.83
N ARG A 75 0.13 -5.17 -9.97
CA ARG A 75 0.61 -6.43 -10.58
C ARG A 75 2.09 -6.35 -10.94
N VAL A 76 2.53 -5.29 -11.60
CA VAL A 76 3.96 -5.09 -11.95
C VAL A 76 4.82 -4.99 -10.69
N LEU A 77 4.36 -4.23 -9.69
CA LEU A 77 5.09 -4.08 -8.42
C LEU A 77 5.26 -5.42 -7.69
N ARG A 78 4.20 -6.25 -7.64
CA ARG A 78 4.25 -7.59 -7.05
C ARG A 78 5.21 -8.52 -7.81
N GLY A 79 5.24 -8.44 -9.15
CA GLY A 79 6.24 -9.13 -9.96
C GLY A 79 7.67 -8.69 -9.63
N GLY A 80 7.88 -7.39 -9.43
CA GLY A 80 9.16 -6.86 -8.94
C GLY A 80 9.57 -7.43 -7.58
N TRP A 81 8.63 -7.58 -6.64
CA TRP A 81 8.90 -8.22 -5.36
C TRP A 81 9.24 -9.71 -5.50
N ALA A 82 8.56 -10.43 -6.40
CA ALA A 82 8.90 -11.82 -6.69
C ALA A 82 10.35 -11.96 -7.21
N GLU A 83 10.77 -11.05 -8.08
CA GLU A 83 12.15 -11.01 -8.59
C GLU A 83 13.17 -10.69 -7.48
N LEU A 84 12.83 -9.79 -6.54
CA LEU A 84 13.66 -9.56 -5.35
C LEU A 84 13.82 -10.82 -4.49
N VAL A 85 12.78 -11.64 -4.35
CA VAL A 85 12.86 -12.91 -3.59
C VAL A 85 13.80 -13.89 -4.30
N LYS A 86 13.66 -14.02 -5.63
CA LYS A 86 14.53 -14.87 -6.45
C LYS A 86 16.01 -14.48 -6.32
N GLN A 87 16.30 -13.18 -6.25
CA GLN A 87 17.65 -12.65 -6.07
C GLN A 87 18.11 -12.61 -4.59
N GLN A 88 17.30 -13.10 -3.65
CA GLN A 88 17.57 -13.04 -2.20
C GLN A 88 17.78 -11.62 -1.67
N LEU A 89 17.14 -10.64 -2.29
CA LEU A 89 17.16 -9.22 -1.91
C LEU A 89 15.86 -8.76 -1.23
N ALA A 90 14.83 -9.61 -1.19
CA ALA A 90 13.55 -9.29 -0.59
C ALA A 90 13.70 -9.06 0.93
N PRO A 91 13.32 -7.89 1.46
CA PRO A 91 13.56 -7.56 2.85
C PRO A 91 12.40 -8.02 3.73
N MET A 92 12.66 -8.28 5.02
CA MET A 92 11.58 -8.56 5.98
C MET A 92 10.61 -7.38 6.14
N SER A 93 11.06 -6.15 5.92
CA SER A 93 10.24 -4.95 5.92
C SER A 93 10.69 -4.06 4.77
N TRP A 94 9.76 -3.39 4.09
CA TRP A 94 10.08 -2.56 2.93
C TRP A 94 11.19 -1.52 3.21
N GLY A 95 11.18 -0.89 4.39
CA GLY A 95 12.21 0.08 4.78
C GLY A 95 13.63 -0.47 4.97
N ARG A 96 13.81 -1.80 4.95
CA ARG A 96 15.11 -2.49 5.04
C ARG A 96 15.62 -3.00 3.68
N LEU A 97 14.95 -2.62 2.58
CA LEU A 97 15.36 -2.99 1.23
C LEU A 97 16.77 -2.45 0.94
N PRO A 98 17.73 -3.27 0.50
CA PRO A 98 19.05 -2.79 0.11
C PRO A 98 18.96 -1.80 -1.06
N ALA A 99 19.95 -0.92 -1.18
CA ALA A 99 19.97 0.13 -2.20
C ALA A 99 19.85 -0.42 -3.63
N SER A 100 20.46 -1.57 -3.92
CA SER A 100 20.35 -2.25 -5.21
C SER A 100 18.91 -2.70 -5.51
N GLY A 101 18.24 -3.32 -4.55
CA GLY A 101 16.83 -3.72 -4.68
C GLY A 101 15.89 -2.52 -4.80
N ARG A 102 16.17 -1.44 -4.06
CA ARG A 102 15.42 -0.18 -4.19
C ARG A 102 15.58 0.40 -5.58
N LYS A 103 16.82 0.53 -6.07
CA LYS A 103 17.10 1.01 -7.42
C LYS A 103 16.38 0.16 -8.47
N PHE A 104 16.45 -1.17 -8.37
CA PHE A 104 15.76 -2.09 -9.28
C PHE A 104 14.24 -1.83 -9.34
N ILE A 105 13.59 -1.68 -8.19
CA ILE A 105 12.14 -1.45 -8.15
C ILE A 105 11.77 -0.06 -8.68
N HIS A 106 12.57 0.97 -8.36
CA HIS A 106 12.37 2.31 -8.91
C HIS A 106 12.54 2.31 -10.43
N ASP A 107 13.62 1.72 -10.95
CA ASP A 107 13.85 1.60 -12.40
C ASP A 107 12.72 0.82 -13.09
N LEU A 108 12.29 -0.32 -12.53
CA LEU A 108 11.18 -1.12 -13.06
C LEU A 108 9.88 -0.31 -13.16
N MET A 109 9.51 0.36 -12.07
CA MET A 109 8.21 1.03 -11.97
C MET A 109 8.18 2.37 -12.71
N GLU A 110 9.26 3.15 -12.65
CA GLU A 110 9.36 4.43 -13.39
C GLU A 110 9.41 4.22 -14.90
N ASN A 111 9.98 3.10 -15.38
CA ASN A 111 9.97 2.73 -16.80
C ASN A 111 8.60 2.22 -17.27
N ALA A 112 7.91 1.41 -16.45
CA ALA A 112 6.58 0.90 -16.79
C ALA A 112 5.47 1.96 -16.68
N TYR A 113 5.59 2.86 -15.69
CA TYR A 113 4.60 3.89 -15.38
C TYR A 113 5.30 5.22 -15.07
N PRO A 114 5.45 6.12 -16.06
CA PRO A 114 6.13 7.40 -15.91
C PRO A 114 5.59 8.30 -14.79
N MET A 115 4.35 8.06 -14.32
CA MET A 115 3.72 8.73 -13.18
C MET A 115 4.58 8.71 -11.91
N PHE A 116 5.38 7.67 -11.71
CA PHE A 116 6.29 7.57 -10.55
C PHE A 116 7.46 8.55 -10.61
N ARG A 117 7.76 9.10 -11.80
CA ARG A 117 8.82 10.10 -11.99
C ARG A 117 8.40 11.49 -11.48
N PHE A 118 7.10 11.76 -11.38
CA PHE A 118 6.53 12.99 -10.82
C PHE A 118 6.53 12.94 -9.29
N ALA A 119 7.72 12.78 -8.70
CA ALA A 119 7.91 12.66 -7.27
C ALA A 119 9.32 13.07 -6.86
N THR A 120 9.43 13.90 -5.82
CA THR A 120 10.68 14.14 -5.13
C THR A 120 11.15 12.86 -4.46
N ASN A 121 12.41 12.47 -4.67
CA ASN A 121 13.03 11.29 -4.06
C ASN A 121 12.25 9.96 -4.26
N GLY A 122 11.34 9.89 -5.25
CA GLY A 122 10.54 8.68 -5.52
C GLY A 122 9.54 8.32 -4.40
N TRP A 123 9.11 9.28 -3.58
CA TRP A 123 8.29 9.02 -2.40
C TRP A 123 6.98 8.27 -2.73
N LYS A 124 6.38 8.50 -3.91
CA LYS A 124 5.11 7.88 -4.32
C LYS A 124 5.24 6.35 -4.40
N LEU A 125 6.35 5.86 -4.96
CA LEU A 125 6.60 4.42 -5.06
C LEU A 125 6.94 3.83 -3.69
N ASP A 126 7.77 4.54 -2.92
CA ASP A 126 8.13 4.10 -1.57
C ASP A 126 6.90 4.04 -0.65
N TYR A 127 5.97 4.98 -0.78
CA TYR A 127 4.70 4.99 -0.05
C TYR A 127 3.78 3.84 -0.48
N LEU A 128 3.63 3.63 -1.80
CA LEU A 128 2.87 2.49 -2.33
C LEU A 128 3.39 1.17 -1.77
N ALA A 129 4.70 0.95 -1.86
CA ALA A 129 5.29 -0.29 -1.44
C ALA A 129 5.29 -0.44 0.09
N SER A 130 5.49 0.63 0.85
CA SER A 130 5.40 0.58 2.32
C SER A 130 4.02 0.17 2.82
N THR A 131 2.95 0.57 2.13
CA THR A 131 1.56 0.26 2.50
C THR A 131 1.11 -1.11 2.02
N THR A 132 1.62 -1.60 0.88
CA THR A 132 1.12 -2.82 0.24
C THR A 132 2.03 -4.04 0.40
N TYR A 133 3.34 -3.85 0.56
CA TYR A 133 4.31 -4.94 0.74
C TYR A 133 4.03 -5.82 1.95
N PRO A 134 3.68 -5.29 3.15
CA PRO A 134 3.46 -6.15 4.32
C PRO A 134 2.34 -7.17 4.12
N ALA A 135 1.24 -6.78 3.47
CA ALA A 135 0.12 -7.68 3.17
C ALA A 135 0.54 -8.78 2.19
N TRP A 136 1.20 -8.40 1.10
CA TRP A 136 1.71 -9.36 0.11
C TRP A 136 2.73 -10.33 0.73
N ARG A 137 3.71 -9.81 1.49
CA ARG A 137 4.73 -10.60 2.20
C ARG A 137 4.09 -11.63 3.12
N LYS A 138 3.09 -11.20 3.90
CA LYS A 138 2.36 -12.07 4.83
C LYS A 138 1.69 -13.24 4.12
N VAL A 139 1.19 -13.05 2.90
CA VAL A 139 0.55 -14.11 2.12
C VAL A 139 1.61 -15.05 1.52
N HIS A 140 2.66 -14.49 0.91
CA HIS A 140 3.54 -15.24 0.00
C HIS A 140 4.83 -15.77 0.63
N LEU A 141 5.36 -15.10 1.67
CA LEU A 141 6.69 -15.40 2.22
C LEU A 141 6.64 -15.94 3.66
N ASP A 142 7.56 -16.84 3.97
CA ASP A 142 7.80 -17.35 5.33
C ASP A 142 8.54 -16.31 6.20
N GLU A 143 8.81 -16.68 7.46
CA GLU A 143 9.53 -15.82 8.41
C GLU A 143 10.99 -15.56 8.01
N ASN A 144 11.53 -16.33 7.05
CA ASN A 144 12.87 -16.16 6.51
C ASN A 144 12.89 -15.42 5.16
N GLY A 145 11.74 -14.93 4.68
CA GLY A 145 11.65 -14.21 3.41
C GLY A 145 11.73 -15.11 2.17
N ARG A 146 11.54 -16.43 2.33
CA ARG A 146 11.46 -17.38 1.21
C ARG A 146 10.01 -17.63 0.84
N TRP A 147 9.77 -18.12 -0.37
CA TRP A 147 8.45 -18.56 -0.80
C TRP A 147 7.85 -19.57 0.16
N LYS A 148 6.60 -19.36 0.57
CA LYS A 148 5.86 -20.38 1.31
C LYS A 148 5.60 -21.57 0.41
N VAL A 149 5.86 -22.76 0.95
CA VAL A 149 5.43 -24.00 0.30
C VAL A 149 3.91 -24.05 0.37
N ARG A 150 3.24 -24.00 -0.79
CA ARG A 150 1.80 -24.26 -0.87
C ARG A 150 1.58 -25.68 -0.36
N LYS A 151 0.79 -25.83 0.70
CA LYS A 151 0.42 -27.14 1.22
C LYS A 151 -0.58 -27.75 0.24
N VAL A 152 -0.07 -28.45 -0.78
CA VAL A 152 -0.90 -29.10 -1.80
C VAL A 152 -1.80 -30.09 -1.08
N LYS A 153 -3.10 -29.76 -0.99
CA LYS A 153 -4.10 -30.63 -0.41
C LYS A 153 -4.57 -31.56 -1.53
N GLY A 154 -3.81 -32.63 -1.76
CA GLY A 154 -4.17 -33.73 -2.66
C GLY A 154 -3.86 -33.45 -4.14
N LEU A 155 -2.97 -34.27 -4.69
CA LEU A 155 -2.57 -34.28 -6.09
C LEU A 155 -3.77 -34.55 -7.02
N LYS A 156 -3.97 -33.68 -8.03
CA LYS A 156 -4.31 -34.11 -9.39
C LYS A 156 -3.65 -33.14 -10.37
N THR A 157 -2.98 -33.73 -11.35
CA THR A 157 -2.07 -33.16 -12.33
C THR A 157 -2.80 -32.31 -13.38
N GLU A 158 -2.06 -31.34 -13.97
CA GLU A 158 -2.35 -30.57 -15.21
C GLU A 158 -3.49 -29.55 -15.01
N ASP A 159 -3.30 -28.23 -15.07
CA ASP A 159 -2.68 -27.41 -16.12
C ASP A 159 -2.18 -26.07 -15.51
N ASP A 160 -1.31 -25.42 -16.26
CA ASP A 160 -0.71 -24.11 -15.97
C ASP A 160 -1.74 -23.00 -16.27
N ASP A 161 -2.49 -22.53 -15.26
CA ASP A 161 -3.31 -21.32 -15.37
C ASP A 161 -3.17 -20.47 -14.09
N ASP A 162 -2.47 -19.35 -14.28
CA ASP A 162 -2.22 -18.30 -13.28
C ASP A 162 -3.48 -17.41 -13.16
N ASP A 163 -4.55 -17.96 -12.59
CA ASP A 163 -5.77 -17.24 -12.23
C ASP A 163 -5.69 -16.76 -10.77
N ASP A 164 -4.98 -15.64 -10.56
CA ASP A 164 -5.12 -14.82 -9.35
C ASP A 164 -6.33 -13.89 -9.53
N ASP A 165 -7.53 -14.49 -9.45
CA ASP A 165 -8.81 -13.79 -9.32
C ASP A 165 -9.11 -13.58 -7.83
N ASP A 166 -8.46 -12.56 -7.24
CA ASP A 166 -8.88 -12.00 -5.95
C ASP A 166 -9.61 -10.68 -6.20
N ASP A 167 -10.88 -10.81 -6.56
CA ASP A 167 -11.90 -9.78 -6.34
C ASP A 167 -12.23 -9.74 -4.84
N ASP A 168 -11.72 -8.74 -4.13
CA ASP A 168 -12.26 -8.28 -2.85
C ASP A 168 -12.82 -6.87 -3.05
N ASP A 169 -13.95 -6.81 -3.77
CA ASP A 169 -14.85 -5.66 -3.79
C ASP A 169 -15.73 -5.71 -2.54
N ASN A 170 -15.25 -5.13 -1.44
CA ASN A 170 -16.10 -4.78 -0.31
C ASN A 170 -16.54 -3.31 -0.40
N ASP A 171 -17.44 -3.04 -1.35
CA ASP A 171 -18.30 -1.86 -1.36
C ASP A 171 -19.76 -2.34 -1.49
N SER A 172 -20.48 -2.42 -0.38
CA SER A 172 -21.94 -2.41 -0.44
C SER A 172 -22.53 -1.74 0.79
N ALA A 173 -23.07 -0.55 0.53
CA ALA A 173 -23.99 0.14 1.40
C ALA A 173 -25.25 -0.71 1.63
N GLY A 174 -25.62 -0.83 2.91
CA GLY A 174 -26.98 -0.94 3.41
C GLY A 174 -27.90 -1.99 2.77
N GLU A 175 -28.02 -3.15 3.41
CA GLU A 175 -29.35 -3.70 3.65
C GLU A 175 -29.42 -4.54 4.91
N VAL A 176 -30.52 -4.36 5.64
CA VAL A 176 -30.81 -4.94 6.94
C VAL A 176 -31.23 -6.39 6.75
N SER A 177 -30.63 -7.32 7.50
CA SER A 177 -31.31 -8.58 7.82
C SER A 177 -30.87 -9.13 9.18
N MET A 178 -31.77 -8.97 10.14
CA MET A 178 -31.65 -9.49 11.49
C MET A 178 -31.73 -11.02 11.48
N LYS A 179 -30.82 -11.71 12.17
CA LYS A 179 -31.19 -12.98 12.79
C LYS A 179 -30.41 -13.29 14.07
N ARG A 180 -31.22 -13.67 15.06
CA ARG A 180 -31.00 -13.78 16.50
C ARG A 180 -30.29 -15.09 16.89
N LYS A 181 -29.60 -15.06 18.04
CA LYS A 181 -29.78 -15.96 19.21
C LYS A 181 -28.88 -15.45 20.36
N ALA A 182 -29.44 -14.86 21.41
CA ALA A 182 -30.11 -15.48 22.58
C ALA A 182 -29.10 -15.85 23.68
N MET A 183 -29.04 -15.01 24.73
CA MET A 183 -28.70 -15.47 26.08
C MET A 183 -29.56 -14.71 27.09
N GLN A 184 -30.09 -15.47 28.04
CA GLN A 184 -31.25 -15.17 28.86
C GLN A 184 -30.93 -14.18 29.99
N HIS A 185 -31.87 -13.28 30.22
CA HIS A 185 -31.88 -12.33 31.33
C HIS A 185 -32.79 -12.90 32.43
N THR A 186 -32.23 -13.26 33.58
CA THR A 186 -33.03 -13.53 34.79
C THR A 186 -33.22 -12.21 35.53
N PHE A 187 -34.41 -11.63 35.42
CA PHE A 187 -34.88 -10.55 36.28
C PHE A 187 -35.35 -11.13 37.62
N LYS A 188 -34.94 -10.50 38.73
CA LYS A 188 -35.75 -10.44 39.95
C LYS A 188 -35.85 -8.98 40.39
N THR A 189 -37.08 -8.60 40.67
CA THR A 189 -37.63 -7.29 41.03
C THR A 189 -37.51 -7.03 42.54
N GLU A 190 -37.41 -5.77 42.95
CA GLU A 190 -38.36 -5.07 43.86
C GLU A 190 -37.75 -3.82 44.53
N GLY A 191 -38.49 -2.70 44.47
CA GLY A 191 -38.68 -1.75 45.58
C GLY A 191 -37.80 -0.48 45.66
N PRO A 192 -38.33 0.69 46.12
CA PRO A 192 -37.93 2.01 45.63
C PRO A 192 -37.28 2.95 46.67
N ASP A 193 -37.01 4.18 46.19
CA ASP A 193 -36.80 5.45 46.91
C ASP A 193 -35.34 5.88 47.24
N LYS A 194 -34.88 6.96 46.59
CA LYS A 194 -34.69 8.31 47.20
C LYS A 194 -33.86 9.27 46.32
N LYS A 195 -34.57 10.28 45.81
CA LYS A 195 -34.25 11.70 45.53
C LYS A 195 -32.81 12.25 45.70
N PHE A 196 -32.40 12.97 44.64
CA PHE A 196 -31.89 14.36 44.58
C PHE A 196 -30.40 14.76 44.75
N LYS A 197 -29.99 15.64 43.81
CA LYS A 197 -28.97 16.73 43.84
C LYS A 197 -27.49 16.30 43.90
N GLY A 198 -26.56 16.85 43.11
CA GLY A 198 -26.58 17.98 42.19
C GLY A 198 -25.17 18.31 41.65
N MET A 199 -25.15 19.06 40.54
CA MET A 199 -24.19 20.04 40.02
C MET A 199 -22.65 19.86 40.17
N LEU A 200 -22.01 19.79 38.99
CA LEU A 200 -20.91 20.63 38.47
C LEU A 200 -19.98 21.33 39.46
N LEU A 201 -18.66 21.14 39.30
CA LEU A 201 -17.72 22.27 39.25
C LEU A 201 -16.44 21.96 38.46
N ILE A 202 -16.18 22.88 37.55
CA ILE A 202 -15.02 23.07 36.69
C ILE A 202 -13.96 23.80 37.53
N HIS A 203 -12.69 23.41 37.48
CA HIS A 203 -11.60 24.28 37.92
C HIS A 203 -10.41 24.20 36.95
N SER A 204 -10.27 25.29 36.20
CA SER A 204 -9.05 25.76 35.56
C SER A 204 -7.98 26.09 36.60
N TYR A 205 -6.72 25.71 36.34
CA TYR A 205 -5.55 26.21 37.07
C TYR A 205 -4.57 26.85 36.08
N GLN A 206 -4.23 28.10 36.39
CA GLN A 206 -3.17 28.92 35.81
C GLN A 206 -2.32 29.49 36.96
N MET A 207 -1.15 30.01 36.59
CA MET A 207 -0.10 30.66 37.39
C MET A 207 0.91 29.70 38.05
N SER A 208 2.21 29.99 38.02
CA SER A 208 2.87 31.30 37.91
C SER A 208 4.13 31.30 37.04
#